data_AF-A0A836SUC7-F1
#
_entry.id   AF-A0A836SUC7-F1
#
_cell.length_a   1.000
_cell.length_b   1.000
_cell.length_c   1.000
_cell.angle_alpha   90.00
_cell.angle_beta   90.00
_cell.angle_gamma   90.00
#
_symmetry.space_group_name_H-M   'P 1'
#
loop_
_entity.id
_entity.type
_entity.pdbx_description
1 polymer ?
#
loop_
_entity_poly.entity_id
_entity_poly.type
_entity_poly.pdbx_seq_one_letter_code
_entity_poly.pdbx_strand_id
1 'polypeptide(L)'
;MEPTWRMRPTRLWCVAAVIVLATLACGQATTTPPASETVAPAVPPTAPTESVKPGAGPIGQHRCGDGVCDGPETAKNCPADCAASSGPSGQPTAPPTDQAGSRFGIDYVYPLSNTFQDEMWPRLFAETGVQWVNFADVSWKAIEPTSPKNGVHRYKWADLDRAVQMWEDHGFRIAISLRLRGGWFSGPIKYRLGDLELKDTDRLPAEEYMDDYRAWIAALVERYDADGQDDMPGLRAPVLHYQVGNEYANPAFWTGTPEDYRLLLQETG
;
A
#
# COMPACT_ATOMS: atom_id res chain seq x y z
N MET A 1 21.69 21.49 63.37
CA MET A 1 22.55 22.34 62.52
C MET A 1 21.95 22.30 61.13
N GLU A 2 21.09 23.27 60.82
CA GLU A 2 20.48 23.42 59.49
C GLU A 2 21.20 24.54 58.73
N PRO A 3 21.47 24.40 57.42
CA PRO A 3 21.94 25.51 56.62
C PRO A 3 20.77 26.23 55.96
N THR A 4 20.53 27.46 56.42
CA THR A 4 19.65 28.44 55.77
C THR A 4 20.32 29.00 54.50
N TRP A 5 19.78 28.72 53.31
CA TRP A 5 20.22 29.39 52.08
C TRP A 5 19.34 30.62 51.79
N ARG A 6 19.95 31.81 51.88
CA ARG A 6 19.35 33.09 51.51
C ARG A 6 19.52 33.32 50.00
N MET A 7 18.43 33.55 49.29
CA MET A 7 18.46 34.18 47.97
C MET A 7 18.82 35.67 48.08
N ARG A 8 19.61 36.17 47.13
CA ARG A 8 19.54 37.55 46.62
C ARG A 8 19.77 37.57 45.10
N PRO A 9 19.11 38.51 44.37
CA PRO A 9 19.01 38.49 42.92
C PRO A 9 20.09 39.36 42.25
N THR A 10 20.49 39.01 41.04
CA THR A 10 21.27 39.92 40.18
C THR A 10 20.92 39.77 38.70
N ARG A 11 20.21 40.80 38.22
CA ARG A 11 20.44 41.59 37.00
C ARG A 11 20.33 40.91 35.63
N LEU A 12 19.22 41.26 34.99
CA LEU A 12 19.03 41.50 33.55
C LEU A 12 20.33 41.83 32.80
N TRP A 13 20.57 41.11 31.71
CA TRP A 13 21.32 41.59 30.55
C TRP A 13 20.50 41.32 29.28
N CYS A 14 20.27 42.39 28.52
CA CYS A 14 19.66 42.40 27.20
C CYS A 14 20.66 42.02 26.09
N VAL A 15 20.09 41.84 24.89
CA VAL A 15 20.70 41.90 23.53
C VAL A 15 21.33 40.56 23.08
N ALA A 16 20.99 39.95 21.94
CA ALA A 16 20.68 40.51 20.62
C ALA A 16 19.64 39.69 19.82
N ALA A 17 18.80 40.42 19.07
CA ALA A 17 17.95 39.88 18.01
C ALA A 17 18.72 39.84 16.68
N VAL A 18 18.64 38.73 15.95
CA VAL A 18 19.15 38.61 14.58
C VAL A 18 17.99 38.89 13.62
N ILE A 19 18.09 40.02 12.91
CA ILE A 19 17.18 40.42 11.84
C ILE A 19 17.75 39.87 10.52
N VAL A 20 16.99 39.02 9.83
CA VAL A 20 17.26 38.62 8.45
C VAL A 20 16.50 39.57 7.52
N LEU A 21 17.26 40.39 6.76
CA LEU A 21 16.76 41.27 5.71
C LEU A 21 16.56 40.45 4.42
N ALA A 22 15.30 40.34 3.98
CA ALA A 22 14.95 39.88 2.64
C ALA A 22 14.94 41.08 1.69
N THR A 23 15.80 41.07 0.67
CA THR A 23 15.79 42.06 -0.41
C THR A 23 14.87 41.61 -1.53
N LEU A 24 13.82 42.40 -1.78
CA LEU A 24 13.04 42.38 -3.01
C LEU A 24 13.91 42.88 -4.18
N ALA A 25 13.92 42.16 -5.29
CA ALA A 25 14.32 42.69 -6.58
C ALA A 25 13.17 42.53 -7.59
N CYS A 26 12.57 43.67 -7.95
CA CYS A 26 11.72 43.82 -9.13
C CYS A 26 12.59 43.74 -10.39
N GLY A 27 12.26 42.83 -11.31
CA GLY A 27 12.75 42.81 -12.68
C GLY A 27 11.58 42.85 -13.65
N GLN A 28 11.55 43.84 -14.54
CA GLN A 28 10.42 44.22 -15.38
C GLN A 28 10.17 43.25 -16.54
N ALA A 29 8.89 43.13 -16.90
CA ALA A 29 8.39 42.49 -18.11
C ALA A 29 8.33 43.47 -19.27
N THR A 30 8.77 43.03 -20.46
CA THR A 30 8.53 43.69 -21.75
C THR A 30 8.01 42.66 -22.78
N THR A 31 6.73 42.82 -23.13
CA THR A 31 6.10 42.81 -24.49
C THR A 31 7.02 42.52 -25.69
N THR A 32 6.76 41.74 -26.76
CA THR A 32 5.58 41.18 -27.49
C THR A 32 6.14 40.26 -28.64
N PRO A 33 5.38 39.31 -29.26
CA PRO A 33 5.91 38.28 -30.18
C PRO A 33 5.82 38.65 -31.68
N PRO A 34 6.29 37.77 -32.60
CA PRO A 34 5.42 37.41 -33.73
C PRO A 34 5.54 35.96 -34.31
N ALA A 35 4.45 35.59 -35.03
CA ALA A 35 4.26 34.64 -36.16
C ALA A 35 4.60 33.13 -35.94
N SER A 36 3.72 32.12 -36.09
CA SER A 36 2.70 31.74 -37.11
C SER A 36 3.19 31.68 -38.55
N GLU A 37 3.45 30.46 -39.05
CA GLU A 37 3.28 30.00 -40.45
C GLU A 37 3.27 28.44 -40.44
N THR A 38 2.10 27.78 -40.57
CA THR A 38 1.45 27.21 -41.77
C THR A 38 2.08 25.94 -42.43
N VAL A 39 1.32 24.83 -42.30
CA VAL A 39 0.78 23.96 -43.38
C VAL A 39 1.71 22.95 -44.10
N ALA A 40 1.29 21.68 -44.04
CA ALA A 40 1.76 20.50 -44.80
C ALA A 40 1.36 20.54 -46.30
N PRO A 41 1.85 19.65 -47.20
CA PRO A 41 1.17 18.34 -47.36
C PRO A 41 1.97 17.14 -47.95
N ALA A 42 1.39 15.94 -47.77
CA ALA A 42 1.16 14.82 -48.71
C ALA A 42 2.28 14.14 -49.55
N VAL A 43 2.74 12.91 -49.21
CA VAL A 43 2.42 11.51 -49.72
C VAL A 43 3.26 11.02 -50.98
N PRO A 44 3.23 9.72 -51.43
CA PRO A 44 4.27 8.64 -51.40
C PRO A 44 4.67 8.15 -52.85
N PRO A 45 4.91 6.85 -53.23
CA PRO A 45 5.27 5.58 -52.54
C PRO A 45 6.41 4.78 -53.21
N THR A 46 6.93 3.73 -52.54
CA THR A 46 7.27 2.46 -53.23
C THR A 46 7.44 1.28 -52.26
N ALA A 47 6.57 0.28 -52.45
CA ALA A 47 6.72 -1.15 -52.11
C ALA A 47 6.70 -1.91 -53.47
N PRO A 48 6.90 -3.24 -53.61
CA PRO A 48 6.82 -4.34 -52.63
C PRO A 48 8.08 -5.24 -52.65
N THR A 49 8.26 -6.22 -51.77
CA THR A 49 7.87 -7.65 -51.87
C THR A 49 8.48 -8.26 -50.58
N GLU A 50 7.91 -9.18 -49.80
CA GLU A 50 7.26 -10.43 -50.14
C GLU A 50 6.57 -10.98 -48.88
N SER A 51 5.42 -11.60 -49.07
CA SER A 51 4.56 -12.14 -48.03
C SER A 51 4.92 -13.60 -47.74
N VAL A 52 5.05 -13.98 -46.48
CA VAL A 52 4.77 -15.36 -46.05
C VAL A 52 3.86 -15.32 -44.83
N LYS A 53 2.57 -15.52 -45.09
CA LYS A 53 1.61 -16.06 -44.11
C LYS A 53 1.72 -17.58 -44.12
N PRO A 54 1.73 -18.26 -42.97
CA PRO A 54 1.13 -19.58 -42.85
C PRO A 54 -0.36 -19.40 -42.54
N GLY A 55 -1.18 -20.06 -43.35
CA GLY A 55 -2.61 -19.88 -43.40
C GLY A 55 -3.35 -20.38 -42.17
N ALA A 56 -4.47 -19.71 -41.90
CA ALA A 56 -5.63 -20.35 -41.31
C ALA A 56 -6.09 -21.48 -42.25
N GLY A 57 -5.91 -22.72 -41.78
CA GLY A 57 -6.48 -23.95 -42.31
C GLY A 57 -7.13 -24.73 -41.15
N PRO A 58 -8.06 -25.65 -41.43
CA PRO A 58 -9.17 -25.98 -40.53
C PRO A 58 -8.77 -26.71 -39.24
N ILE A 59 -9.61 -26.48 -38.23
CA ILE A 59 -9.56 -26.99 -36.85
C ILE A 59 -9.49 -28.52 -36.88
N GLY A 60 -8.40 -29.08 -36.33
CA GLY A 60 -8.23 -30.52 -36.17
C GLY A 60 -6.77 -30.94 -36.28
N GLN A 61 -5.88 -30.42 -35.42
CA GLN A 61 -4.48 -30.86 -35.38
C GLN A 61 -4.12 -31.22 -33.94
N HIS A 62 -3.78 -32.50 -33.75
CA HIS A 62 -3.11 -33.04 -32.57
C HIS A 62 -1.95 -32.14 -32.15
N ARG A 63 -1.82 -31.87 -30.84
CA ARG A 63 -0.85 -30.94 -30.25
C ARG A 63 0.32 -31.68 -29.60
N CYS A 64 0.71 -32.81 -30.16
CA CYS A 64 1.73 -33.64 -29.55
C CYS A 64 3.08 -32.90 -29.44
N GLY A 65 3.66 -32.90 -28.25
CA GLY A 65 4.96 -32.33 -27.90
C GLY A 65 4.90 -31.08 -27.02
N ASP A 66 3.77 -30.77 -26.37
CA ASP A 66 3.67 -29.66 -25.40
C ASP A 66 3.88 -30.11 -23.94
N GLY A 67 4.12 -31.41 -23.72
CA GLY A 67 4.35 -31.99 -22.41
C GLY A 67 3.09 -32.31 -21.62
N VAL A 68 1.90 -32.15 -22.20
CA VAL A 68 0.60 -32.40 -21.56
C VAL A 68 -0.22 -33.38 -22.39
N CYS A 69 -0.56 -34.54 -21.82
CA CYS A 69 -1.44 -35.50 -22.48
C CYS A 69 -2.92 -35.08 -22.34
N ASP A 70 -3.45 -34.28 -23.27
CA ASP A 70 -4.83 -33.81 -23.26
C ASP A 70 -5.59 -33.94 -24.60
N GLY A 71 -6.90 -33.65 -24.58
CA GLY A 71 -7.74 -33.68 -25.78
C GLY A 71 -7.77 -35.04 -26.51
N PRO A 72 -7.49 -35.10 -27.82
CA PRO A 72 -7.50 -36.34 -28.61
C PRO A 72 -6.22 -37.18 -28.48
N GLU A 73 -5.32 -36.84 -27.56
CA GLU A 73 -4.02 -37.48 -27.42
C GLU A 73 -4.08 -38.77 -26.59
N THR A 74 -3.29 -39.75 -27.00
CA THR A 74 -3.20 -41.09 -26.43
C THR A 74 -1.77 -41.58 -26.55
N ALA A 75 -1.38 -42.59 -25.77
CA ALA A 75 -0.07 -43.24 -25.91
C ALA A 75 0.22 -43.79 -27.34
N LYS A 76 -0.80 -43.94 -28.20
CA LYS A 76 -0.64 -44.41 -29.59
C LYS A 76 -0.37 -43.29 -30.59
N ASN A 77 -1.03 -42.15 -30.47
CA ASN A 77 -0.89 -41.02 -31.41
C ASN A 77 -0.02 -39.88 -30.86
N CYS A 78 0.22 -39.84 -29.54
CA CYS A 78 1.19 -38.95 -28.89
C CYS A 78 1.93 -39.67 -27.74
N PRO A 79 2.80 -40.65 -28.05
CA PRO A 79 3.61 -41.30 -27.02
C PRO A 79 4.59 -40.34 -26.31
N ALA A 80 4.97 -39.21 -26.93
CA ALA A 80 5.88 -38.24 -26.31
C ALA A 80 5.33 -37.71 -24.99
N ASP A 81 4.04 -37.35 -24.95
CA ASP A 81 3.40 -36.79 -23.76
C ASP A 81 2.59 -37.83 -22.98
N CYS A 82 2.15 -38.92 -23.62
CA CYS A 82 1.24 -39.90 -23.03
C CYS A 82 1.84 -41.29 -22.73
N ALA A 83 3.11 -41.59 -23.04
CA ALA A 83 3.65 -42.96 -22.88
C ALA A 83 3.89 -43.41 -21.42
N ALA A 84 3.68 -42.54 -20.42
CA ALA A 84 4.10 -42.80 -19.04
C ALA A 84 2.98 -43.08 -18.03
N SER A 85 1.71 -43.22 -18.42
CA SER A 85 0.59 -43.37 -17.47
C SER A 85 -0.11 -44.72 -17.55
N SER A 86 0.43 -45.70 -16.82
CA SER A 86 -0.36 -46.85 -16.34
C SER A 86 -0.49 -46.78 -14.82
N GLY A 87 -1.56 -46.13 -14.34
CA GLY A 87 -1.98 -46.14 -12.92
C GLY A 87 -2.99 -45.01 -12.61
N PRO A 88 -4.21 -45.27 -12.09
CA PRO A 88 -5.36 -44.40 -12.29
C PRO A 88 -5.79 -43.57 -11.05
N SER A 89 -6.77 -42.70 -11.34
CA SER A 89 -7.77 -42.08 -10.46
C SER A 89 -7.46 -40.67 -9.96
N GLY A 90 -8.35 -39.76 -10.36
CA GLY A 90 -8.34 -38.37 -9.95
C GLY A 90 -8.36 -38.23 -8.43
N GLN A 91 -7.35 -37.54 -7.94
CA GLN A 91 -7.53 -36.66 -6.80
C GLN A 91 -7.98 -35.32 -7.35
N PRO A 92 -8.93 -34.61 -6.72
CA PRO A 92 -9.05 -33.18 -6.91
C PRO A 92 -7.65 -32.63 -6.71
N THR A 93 -7.11 -31.92 -7.71
CA THR A 93 -5.89 -31.15 -7.53
C THR A 93 -6.07 -30.37 -6.24
N ALA A 94 -5.30 -30.76 -5.21
CA ALA A 94 -5.11 -29.89 -4.07
C ALA A 94 -4.74 -28.51 -4.65
N PRO A 95 -5.27 -27.41 -4.08
CA PRO A 95 -4.87 -26.08 -4.51
C PRO A 95 -3.33 -26.05 -4.50
N PRO A 96 -2.69 -25.37 -5.47
CA PRO A 96 -1.25 -25.44 -5.66
C PRO A 96 -0.59 -25.33 -4.30
N THR A 97 0.05 -26.44 -3.91
CA THR A 97 0.80 -26.56 -2.67
C THR A 97 1.64 -25.32 -2.52
N ASP A 98 1.42 -24.59 -1.43
CA ASP A 98 2.13 -23.41 -0.97
C ASP A 98 3.56 -23.42 -1.51
N GLN A 99 3.76 -22.73 -2.65
CA GLN A 99 5.09 -22.34 -3.11
C GLN A 99 5.63 -21.58 -1.93
N ALA A 100 6.61 -22.12 -1.20
CA ALA A 100 7.12 -21.51 0.01
C ALA A 100 7.57 -20.10 -0.36
N GLY A 101 6.67 -19.13 -0.17
CA GLY A 101 6.83 -17.77 -0.63
C GLY A 101 8.10 -17.22 -0.02
N SER A 102 8.74 -16.29 -0.71
CA SER A 102 9.92 -15.62 -0.19
C SER A 102 9.71 -15.31 1.29
N ARG A 103 10.66 -15.68 2.16
CA ARG A 103 10.54 -15.40 3.60
C ARG A 103 10.99 -13.98 3.96
N PHE A 104 11.38 -13.23 2.94
CA PHE A 104 11.95 -11.91 3.04
C PHE A 104 11.01 -10.92 2.37
N GLY A 105 10.99 -9.72 2.94
CA GLY A 105 10.18 -8.64 2.43
C GLY A 105 10.82 -7.29 2.67
N ILE A 106 10.11 -6.28 2.20
CA ILE A 106 10.51 -4.88 2.30
C ILE A 106 9.64 -4.22 3.35
N ASP A 107 10.27 -3.47 4.24
CA ASP A 107 9.60 -2.65 5.23
C ASP A 107 9.50 -1.19 4.77
N TYR A 108 8.56 -0.45 5.37
CA TYR A 108 8.33 0.98 5.15
C TYR A 108 7.95 1.40 3.73
N VAL A 109 7.07 0.64 3.08
CA VAL A 109 6.32 1.14 1.93
C VAL A 109 5.14 1.94 2.43
N TYR A 110 5.06 3.23 2.11
CA TYR A 110 4.00 4.12 2.57
C TYR A 110 2.93 4.27 1.47
N PRO A 111 1.97 3.34 1.34
CA PRO A 111 1.10 3.24 0.17
C PRO A 111 0.23 4.50 -0.02
N LEU A 112 -0.06 5.26 1.03
CA LEU A 112 -0.89 6.47 0.92
C LEU A 112 -0.10 7.72 0.49
N SER A 113 1.20 7.59 0.20
CA SER A 113 2.03 8.69 -0.27
C SER A 113 2.27 8.63 -1.78
N ASN A 114 2.35 9.79 -2.42
CA ASN A 114 2.61 9.87 -3.87
C ASN A 114 3.91 9.17 -4.28
N THR A 115 4.92 9.11 -3.40
CA THR A 115 6.21 8.49 -3.69
C THR A 115 6.08 6.99 -3.96
N PHE A 116 5.25 6.28 -3.20
CA PHE A 116 5.10 4.82 -3.32
C PHE A 116 3.92 4.41 -4.21
N GLN A 117 3.30 5.37 -4.88
CA GLN A 117 2.32 5.18 -5.95
C GLN A 117 2.97 5.05 -7.34
N ASP A 118 4.31 5.04 -7.40
CA ASP A 118 5.08 4.81 -8.61
C ASP A 118 5.40 3.31 -8.77
N GLU A 119 5.04 2.74 -9.92
CA GLU A 119 5.27 1.33 -10.26
C GLU A 119 6.75 0.94 -10.28
N MET A 120 7.66 1.90 -10.41
CA MET A 120 9.10 1.68 -10.32
C MET A 120 9.48 0.84 -9.10
N TRP A 121 8.85 1.07 -7.94
CA TRP A 121 9.18 0.36 -6.69
C TRP A 121 8.91 -1.14 -6.78
N PRO A 122 7.65 -1.61 -6.92
CA PRO A 122 7.38 -3.04 -6.99
C PRO A 122 8.07 -3.69 -8.19
N ARG A 123 8.17 -3.00 -9.34
CA ARG A 123 8.85 -3.52 -10.53
C ARG A 123 10.32 -3.86 -10.27
N LEU A 124 11.09 -2.93 -9.69
CA LEU A 124 12.51 -3.15 -9.40
C LEU A 124 12.72 -4.19 -8.29
N PHE A 125 11.85 -4.19 -7.29
CA PHE A 125 12.01 -5.10 -6.15
C PHE A 125 11.63 -6.55 -6.51
N ALA A 126 10.68 -6.76 -7.40
CA ALA A 126 10.34 -8.07 -7.92
C ALA A 126 11.54 -8.78 -8.56
N GLU A 127 12.47 -8.03 -9.18
CA GLU A 127 13.70 -8.58 -9.79
C GLU A 127 14.62 -9.28 -8.78
N THR A 128 14.47 -8.99 -7.48
CA THR A 128 15.29 -9.60 -6.42
C THR A 128 14.75 -10.95 -5.92
N GLY A 129 13.50 -11.29 -6.25
CA GLY A 129 12.81 -12.49 -5.74
C GLY A 129 12.25 -12.35 -4.32
N VAL A 130 12.29 -11.17 -3.70
CA VAL A 130 11.48 -10.89 -2.50
C VAL A 130 10.00 -10.80 -2.88
N GLN A 131 9.12 -11.28 -2.00
CA GLN A 131 7.69 -11.39 -2.31
C GLN A 131 6.79 -10.88 -1.18
N TRP A 132 7.35 -10.32 -0.10
CA TRP A 132 6.56 -9.65 0.93
C TRP A 132 6.83 -8.16 0.95
N VAL A 133 5.79 -7.40 1.26
CA VAL A 133 5.88 -5.97 1.53
C VAL A 133 5.06 -5.64 2.76
N ASN A 134 5.61 -4.83 3.66
CA ASN A 134 4.86 -4.18 4.73
C ASN A 134 4.40 -2.80 4.25
N PHE A 135 3.09 -2.64 4.10
CA PHE A 135 2.45 -1.35 3.91
C PHE A 135 2.39 -0.63 5.25
N ALA A 136 3.36 0.24 5.46
CA ALA A 136 3.47 1.07 6.65
C ALA A 136 2.52 2.28 6.57
N ASP A 137 2.01 2.70 7.72
CA ASP A 137 1.22 3.93 7.86
C ASP A 137 -0.11 3.95 7.08
N VAL A 138 -0.77 2.80 6.99
CA VAL A 138 -2.18 2.76 6.59
C VAL A 138 -3.01 3.30 7.75
N SER A 139 -3.30 4.59 7.72
CA SER A 139 -3.89 5.31 8.85
C SER A 139 -5.40 5.51 8.74
N TRP A 140 -6.12 5.30 9.85
CA TRP A 140 -7.57 5.59 9.92
C TRP A 140 -7.85 7.04 9.55
N LYS A 141 -7.07 8.00 10.05
CA LYS A 141 -7.21 9.42 9.70
C LYS A 141 -7.15 9.68 8.18
N ALA A 142 -6.30 8.98 7.43
CA ALA A 142 -6.19 9.18 5.99
C ALA A 142 -7.35 8.52 5.23
N ILE A 143 -7.74 7.31 5.64
CA ILE A 143 -8.83 6.54 5.05
C ILE A 143 -10.20 7.17 5.38
N GLU A 144 -10.43 7.62 6.61
CA GLU A 144 -11.66 8.27 7.06
C GLU A 144 -11.37 9.62 7.73
N PRO A 145 -11.11 10.68 6.95
CA PRO A 145 -10.68 11.96 7.50
C PRO A 145 -11.78 12.75 8.22
N THR A 146 -13.05 12.37 8.03
CA THR A 146 -14.20 13.03 8.64
C THR A 146 -15.07 12.00 9.33
N SER A 147 -15.66 12.37 10.48
CA SER A 147 -16.56 11.48 11.20
C SER A 147 -17.76 11.02 10.36
N PRO A 148 -18.33 9.84 10.67
CA PRO A 148 -19.57 9.38 10.07
C PRO A 148 -20.67 10.41 10.15
N LYS A 149 -21.48 10.49 9.09
CA LYS A 149 -22.64 11.38 9.04
C LYS A 149 -23.90 10.55 9.14
N ASN A 150 -24.70 10.80 10.18
CA ASN A 150 -25.91 10.03 10.48
C ASN A 150 -25.63 8.52 10.59
N GLY A 151 -24.51 8.15 11.23
CA GLY A 151 -24.09 6.75 11.39
C GLY A 151 -23.55 6.08 10.11
N VAL A 152 -23.32 6.84 9.03
CA VAL A 152 -22.79 6.29 7.77
C VAL A 152 -21.32 6.66 7.61
N HIS A 153 -20.46 5.65 7.63
CA HIS A 153 -19.02 5.75 7.36
C HIS A 153 -18.75 6.03 5.89
N ARG A 154 -17.66 6.77 5.61
CA ARG A 154 -17.22 7.06 4.24
C ARG A 154 -15.70 7.00 4.15
N TYR A 155 -15.23 5.88 3.60
CA TYR A 155 -13.81 5.60 3.45
C TYR A 155 -13.26 6.04 2.10
N LYS A 156 -11.99 6.46 2.08
CA LYS A 156 -11.22 6.84 0.91
C LYS A 156 -10.23 5.73 0.56
N TRP A 157 -10.72 4.74 -0.19
CA TRP A 157 -9.94 3.56 -0.54
C TRP A 157 -8.99 3.73 -1.73
N ALA A 158 -9.25 4.70 -2.61
CA ALA A 158 -8.64 4.76 -3.94
C ALA A 158 -7.10 4.71 -3.99
N ASP A 159 -6.41 5.36 -3.04
CA ASP A 159 -4.94 5.30 -2.98
C ASP A 159 -4.46 3.93 -2.47
N LEU A 160 -5.10 3.38 -1.45
CA LEU A 160 -4.74 2.06 -0.93
C LEU A 160 -5.04 0.97 -1.95
N ASP A 161 -6.20 1.01 -2.62
CA ASP A 161 -6.58 0.05 -3.66
C ASP A 161 -5.55 0.02 -4.80
N ARG A 162 -5.15 1.22 -5.27
CA ARG A 162 -4.14 1.34 -6.32
C ARG A 162 -2.82 0.72 -5.89
N ALA A 163 -2.39 0.96 -4.65
CA ALA A 163 -1.17 0.37 -4.13
C ALA A 163 -1.29 -1.15 -3.99
N VAL A 164 -2.38 -1.67 -3.43
CA VAL A 164 -2.61 -3.12 -3.29
C VAL A 164 -2.55 -3.78 -4.66
N GLN A 165 -3.36 -3.33 -5.61
CA GLN A 165 -3.38 -3.89 -6.96
C GLN A 165 -1.99 -3.85 -7.62
N MET A 166 -1.31 -2.70 -7.56
CA MET A 166 0.00 -2.51 -8.19
C MET A 166 1.05 -3.45 -7.61
N TRP A 167 1.11 -3.63 -6.29
CA TRP A 167 2.10 -4.52 -5.67
C TRP A 167 1.76 -5.99 -5.90
N GLU A 168 0.48 -6.36 -5.89
CA GLU A 168 0.04 -7.73 -6.21
C GLU A 168 0.27 -8.12 -7.67
N ASP A 169 0.09 -7.18 -8.61
CA ASP A 169 0.39 -7.36 -10.04
C ASP A 169 1.87 -7.73 -10.26
N HIS A 170 2.76 -7.30 -9.35
CA HIS A 170 4.19 -7.63 -9.35
C HIS A 170 4.55 -8.80 -8.42
N GLY A 171 3.56 -9.58 -7.98
CA GLY A 171 3.76 -10.84 -7.27
C GLY A 171 4.04 -10.71 -5.77
N PHE A 172 3.81 -9.53 -5.18
CA PHE A 172 3.95 -9.35 -3.74
C PHE A 172 2.73 -9.85 -2.96
N ARG A 173 2.99 -10.29 -1.73
CA ARG A 173 2.03 -10.45 -0.64
C ARG A 173 2.18 -9.29 0.32
N ILE A 174 1.06 -8.81 0.83
CA ILE A 174 1.01 -7.58 1.62
C ILE A 174 0.74 -7.94 3.07
N ALA A 175 1.53 -7.35 3.96
CA ALA A 175 1.20 -7.14 5.35
C ALA A 175 0.91 -5.66 5.56
N ILE A 176 -0.01 -5.30 6.44
CA ILE A 176 -0.39 -3.90 6.68
C ILE A 176 -0.07 -3.51 8.12
N SER A 177 0.70 -2.45 8.31
CA SER A 177 0.83 -1.78 9.60
C SER A 177 -0.21 -0.67 9.73
N LEU A 178 -1.24 -0.96 10.51
CA LEU A 178 -2.34 -0.06 10.84
C LEU A 178 -1.85 1.05 11.74
N ARG A 179 -2.21 2.28 11.40
CA ARG A 179 -2.00 3.45 12.24
C ARG A 179 -3.35 4.11 12.49
N LEU A 180 -3.45 4.87 13.57
CA LEU A 180 -4.65 5.66 13.84
C LEU A 180 -4.40 7.09 13.36
N ARG A 181 -3.28 7.68 13.77
CA ARG A 181 -2.95 9.11 13.68
C ARG A 181 -3.97 9.97 14.43
N GLY A 182 -3.69 11.26 14.56
CA GLY A 182 -4.53 12.21 15.31
C GLY A 182 -5.77 12.63 14.54
N GLY A 183 -6.81 11.80 14.53
CA GLY A 183 -8.09 12.04 13.84
C GLY A 183 -9.21 12.58 14.74
N TRP A 184 -10.43 12.68 14.18
CA TRP A 184 -11.63 13.12 14.89
C TRP A 184 -12.04 12.16 16.03
N PHE A 185 -11.60 10.91 15.94
CA PHE A 185 -11.85 9.83 16.90
C PHE A 185 -10.88 9.79 18.09
N SER A 186 -9.80 10.56 18.07
CA SER A 186 -8.69 10.34 19.02
C SER A 186 -9.05 10.66 20.47
N GLY A 187 -8.81 9.72 21.39
CA GLY A 187 -8.94 9.90 22.84
C GLY A 187 -7.83 10.78 23.43
N PRO A 188 -7.76 11.02 24.74
CA PRO A 188 -6.80 11.93 25.33
C PRO A 188 -5.33 11.46 25.21
N ILE A 189 -4.39 12.41 25.13
CA ILE A 189 -2.94 12.13 25.26
C ILE A 189 -2.64 11.84 26.73
N LYS A 190 -2.22 10.61 27.03
CA LYS A 190 -1.91 10.15 28.40
C LYS A 190 -0.42 9.98 28.66
N TYR A 191 0.37 9.78 27.62
CA TYR A 191 1.82 9.66 27.69
C TYR A 191 2.50 10.72 26.82
N ARG A 192 3.53 11.40 27.35
CA ARG A 192 4.21 12.54 26.69
C ARG A 192 5.72 12.39 26.72
N LEU A 193 6.37 12.87 25.66
CA LEU A 193 7.82 13.06 25.62
C LEU A 193 8.16 14.46 26.15
N GLY A 194 8.35 14.59 27.46
CA GLY A 194 8.50 15.89 28.12
C GLY A 194 7.25 16.76 27.94
N ASP A 195 7.44 18.03 27.59
CA ASP A 195 6.36 19.00 27.36
C ASP A 195 5.79 18.99 25.92
N LEU A 196 6.28 18.09 25.05
CA LEU A 196 5.87 18.04 23.66
C LEU A 196 4.46 17.44 23.50
N GLU A 197 3.56 18.19 22.87
CA GLU A 197 2.21 17.73 22.55
C GLU A 197 2.16 17.09 21.15
N LEU A 198 2.21 15.75 21.11
CA LEU A 198 2.24 14.95 19.89
C LEU A 198 0.83 14.61 19.39
N LYS A 199 0.16 15.62 18.79
CA LYS A 199 -1.27 15.50 18.39
C LYS A 199 -1.55 14.48 17.30
N ASP A 200 -0.61 14.28 16.38
CA ASP A 200 -0.76 13.39 15.21
C ASP A 200 -0.19 11.98 15.42
N THR A 201 -0.11 11.57 16.67
CA THR A 201 0.41 10.28 17.10
C THR A 201 -0.73 9.33 17.47
N ASP A 202 -0.48 8.02 17.39
CA ASP A 202 -1.48 7.03 17.74
C ASP A 202 -1.77 7.06 19.24
N ARG A 203 -3.01 6.75 19.56
CA ARG A 203 -3.57 6.63 20.91
C ARG A 203 -4.92 5.97 20.78
N LEU A 204 -5.38 5.36 21.87
CA LEU A 204 -6.71 4.78 21.92
C LEU A 204 -7.77 5.80 21.46
N PRO A 205 -8.73 5.41 20.62
CA PRO A 205 -9.89 6.24 20.32
C PRO A 205 -10.61 6.69 21.61
N ALA A 206 -11.33 7.79 21.54
CA ALA A 206 -12.21 8.18 22.63
C ALA A 206 -13.31 7.11 22.78
N GLU A 207 -13.84 6.96 24.00
CA GLU A 207 -14.79 5.89 24.32
C GLU A 207 -16.03 5.93 23.40
N GLU A 208 -16.50 7.13 23.08
CA GLU A 208 -17.64 7.36 22.20
C GLU A 208 -17.39 6.96 20.72
N TYR A 209 -16.14 6.69 20.33
CA TYR A 209 -15.75 6.34 18.95
C TYR A 209 -15.18 4.92 18.83
N MET A 210 -15.33 4.09 19.87
CA MET A 210 -14.85 2.70 19.83
C MET A 210 -15.66 1.83 18.87
N ASP A 211 -16.97 2.08 18.73
CA ASP A 211 -17.79 1.42 17.69
C ASP A 211 -17.31 1.78 16.28
N ASP A 212 -16.97 3.04 16.06
CA ASP A 212 -16.44 3.51 14.78
C ASP A 212 -15.08 2.89 14.45
N TYR A 213 -14.23 2.67 15.46
CA TYR A 213 -12.96 1.98 15.30
C TYR A 213 -13.16 0.54 14.82
N ARG A 214 -14.08 -0.20 15.46
CA ARG A 214 -14.43 -1.57 15.04
C ARG A 214 -15.01 -1.60 13.63
N ALA A 215 -15.85 -0.63 13.28
CA ALA A 215 -16.39 -0.51 11.92
C ALA A 215 -15.29 -0.25 10.88
N TRP A 216 -14.31 0.60 11.18
CA TRP A 216 -13.16 0.82 10.30
C TRP A 216 -12.31 -0.44 10.12
N ILE A 217 -12.01 -1.17 11.20
CA ILE A 217 -11.25 -2.43 11.13
C ILE A 217 -12.02 -3.45 10.28
N ALA A 218 -13.31 -3.65 10.54
CA ALA A 218 -14.14 -4.58 9.78
C ALA A 218 -14.19 -4.21 8.29
N ALA A 219 -14.41 -2.94 7.96
CA ALA A 219 -14.46 -2.48 6.57
C ALA A 219 -13.10 -2.58 5.85
N LEU A 220 -12.00 -2.42 6.58
CA LEU A 220 -10.66 -2.62 6.02
C LEU A 220 -10.39 -4.09 5.71
N VAL A 221 -10.73 -4.99 6.64
CA VAL A 221 -10.51 -6.44 6.47
C VAL A 221 -11.40 -6.98 5.36
N GLU A 222 -12.71 -6.70 5.40
CA GLU A 222 -13.68 -7.10 4.36
C GLU A 222 -13.20 -6.71 2.96
N ARG A 223 -12.64 -5.50 2.84
CA ARG A 223 -12.18 -5.01 1.54
C ARG A 223 -11.02 -5.83 0.95
N TYR A 224 -10.23 -6.51 1.77
CA TYR A 224 -8.98 -7.14 1.36
C TYR A 224 -8.84 -8.60 1.79
N ASP A 225 -9.90 -9.26 2.28
CA ASP A 225 -9.82 -10.66 2.75
C ASP A 225 -10.09 -11.70 1.65
N ALA A 226 -10.54 -11.27 0.47
CA ALA A 226 -10.75 -12.10 -0.72
C ALA A 226 -11.78 -13.23 -0.52
N ASP A 227 -12.79 -13.02 0.33
CA ASP A 227 -13.84 -14.01 0.57
C ASP A 227 -14.96 -14.00 -0.49
N GLY A 228 -14.94 -13.00 -1.39
CA GLY A 228 -15.91 -12.79 -2.46
C GLY A 228 -17.03 -11.81 -2.13
N GLN A 229 -17.07 -11.24 -0.92
CA GLN A 229 -18.01 -10.23 -0.46
C GLN A 229 -17.30 -8.89 -0.36
N ASP A 230 -17.88 -7.84 -0.98
CA ASP A 230 -17.42 -6.45 -0.94
C ASP A 230 -15.90 -6.18 -1.09
N ASP A 231 -15.17 -7.13 -1.67
CA ASP A 231 -13.75 -7.09 -1.97
C ASP A 231 -13.37 -5.90 -2.85
N MET A 232 -12.12 -5.46 -2.72
CA MET A 232 -11.50 -4.58 -3.70
C MET A 232 -11.61 -5.21 -5.11
N PRO A 233 -12.21 -4.51 -6.10
CA PRO A 233 -12.25 -5.01 -7.46
C PRO A 233 -10.85 -5.27 -8.02
N GLY A 234 -10.58 -6.50 -8.46
CA GLY A 234 -9.29 -6.89 -9.00
C GLY A 234 -8.25 -7.32 -7.96
N LEU A 235 -8.65 -7.51 -6.70
CA LEU A 235 -7.82 -8.16 -5.66
C LEU A 235 -7.36 -9.54 -6.13
N ARG A 236 -6.06 -9.83 -6.02
CA ARG A 236 -5.47 -11.08 -6.49
C ARG A 236 -5.13 -12.04 -5.37
N ALA A 237 -4.84 -11.53 -4.18
CA ALA A 237 -4.57 -12.33 -3.00
C ALA A 237 -5.18 -11.66 -1.76
N PRO A 238 -5.54 -12.45 -0.74
CA PRO A 238 -6.01 -11.88 0.51
C PRO A 238 -4.84 -11.21 1.28
N VAL A 239 -5.14 -10.09 1.92
CA VAL A 239 -4.30 -9.51 2.97
C VAL A 239 -4.65 -10.19 4.29
N LEU A 240 -3.79 -11.10 4.73
CA LEU A 240 -4.01 -11.93 5.92
C LEU A 240 -3.29 -11.41 7.18
N HIS A 241 -2.40 -10.43 7.03
CA HIS A 241 -1.48 -10.02 8.09
C HIS A 241 -1.61 -8.52 8.37
N TYR A 242 -2.08 -8.21 9.57
CA TYR A 242 -2.25 -6.85 10.06
C TYR A 242 -1.46 -6.66 11.36
N GLN A 243 -0.67 -5.59 11.41
CA GLN A 243 0.03 -5.12 12.60
C GLN A 243 -0.70 -3.89 13.14
N VAL A 244 -1.00 -3.85 14.43
CA VAL A 244 -1.65 -2.70 15.08
C VAL A 244 -0.61 -1.75 15.65
N GLY A 245 -0.48 -0.57 15.06
CA GLY A 245 0.45 0.47 15.49
C GLY A 245 1.88 0.27 14.98
N ASN A 246 2.78 1.12 15.45
CA ASN A 246 4.22 1.03 15.24
C ASN A 246 4.92 1.45 16.54
N GLU A 247 5.99 0.76 16.92
CA GLU A 247 6.84 1.11 18.07
C GLU A 247 6.07 1.62 19.31
N TYR A 248 5.11 0.86 19.85
CA TYR A 248 4.21 1.35 20.91
C TYR A 248 4.93 1.85 22.18
N ALA A 249 6.16 1.40 22.43
CA ALA A 249 6.99 1.85 23.55
C ALA A 249 7.62 3.24 23.33
N ASN A 250 7.55 3.78 22.11
CA ASN A 250 8.09 5.07 21.72
C ASN A 250 6.98 6.13 21.69
N PRO A 251 7.06 7.19 22.54
CA PRO A 251 6.03 8.22 22.60
C PRO A 251 5.83 8.99 21.29
N ALA A 252 6.79 8.94 20.36
CA ALA A 252 6.63 9.50 19.02
C ALA A 252 5.53 8.79 18.21
N PHE A 253 5.28 7.51 18.50
CA PHE A 253 4.33 6.66 17.78
C PHE A 253 3.10 6.28 18.61
N TRP A 254 3.20 6.23 19.94
CA TRP A 254 2.06 5.93 20.82
C TRP A 254 2.02 6.83 22.06
N THR A 255 0.89 7.52 22.25
CA THR A 255 0.67 8.45 23.37
C THR A 255 -0.38 7.96 24.38
N GLY A 256 -0.75 6.69 24.31
CA GLY A 256 -1.55 6.01 25.33
C GLY A 256 -0.69 5.32 26.40
N THR A 257 -1.36 4.70 27.37
CA THR A 257 -0.73 3.80 28.34
C THR A 257 -0.56 2.38 27.77
N PRO A 258 0.23 1.50 28.42
CA PRO A 258 0.24 0.07 28.07
C PRO A 258 -1.15 -0.58 28.17
N GLU A 259 -1.97 -0.18 29.14
CA GLU A 259 -3.35 -0.65 29.30
C GLU A 259 -4.24 -0.19 28.14
N ASP A 260 -4.05 1.04 27.66
CA ASP A 260 -4.74 1.54 26.47
C ASP A 260 -4.35 0.73 25.23
N TYR A 261 -3.07 0.37 25.08
CA TYR A 261 -2.61 -0.41 23.92
C TYR A 261 -3.13 -1.84 23.99
N ARG A 262 -3.16 -2.45 25.18
CA ARG A 262 -3.82 -3.75 25.41
C ARG A 262 -5.30 -3.70 25.01
N LEU A 263 -6.02 -2.64 25.41
CA LEU A 263 -7.43 -2.48 25.04
C LEU A 263 -7.58 -2.32 23.52
N LEU A 264 -6.76 -1.49 22.88
CA LEU A 264 -6.78 -1.35 21.42
C LEU A 264 -6.65 -2.70 20.72
N LEU A 265 -5.69 -3.53 21.14
CA LEU A 265 -5.48 -4.87 20.56
C LEU A 265 -6.66 -5.82 20.79
N GLN A 266 -7.34 -5.73 21.94
CA GLN A 266 -8.55 -6.53 22.21
C GLN A 266 -9.72 -6.12 21.31
N GLU A 267 -9.77 -4.87 20.89
CA GLU A 267 -10.83 -4.30 20.07
C GLU A 267 -10.56 -4.45 18.57
N THR A 268 -9.37 -4.94 18.19
CA THR A 268 -9.02 -5.25 16.79
C THR A 268 -9.39 -6.69 16.38
N GLY A 269 -9.56 -7.62 17.32
CA GLY A 269 -9.68 -9.06 17.06
C GLY A 269 -11.03 -9.67 17.39
#